data_AF-A0A2D8M9S9-F1
#
_entry.id   AF-A0A2D8M9S9-F1
#
_cell.length_a   1.000
_cell.length_b   1.000
_cell.length_c   1.000
_cell.angle_alpha   90.00
_cell.angle_beta   90.00
_cell.angle_gamma   90.00
#
_symmetry.space_group_name_H-M   'P 1'
#
loop_
_entity.id
_entity.type
_entity.pdbx_description
1 polymer ?
#
loop_
_entity_poly.entity_id
_entity_poly.type
_entity_poly.pdbx_seq_one_letter_code
_entity_poly.pdbx_strand_id
1 'polypeptide(L)' 'MALVEVFEGEDLEKLLFVAEFDFLPRVGEHLARDIDDYFHYYHIVKIWHRQDAADGAFRACLLVTLDD' A
#
# COMPACT_ATOMS: atom_id res chain seq x y z
N MET A 1 -1.97 10.92 -10.55
CA MET A 1 -1.27 9.96 -9.68
C MET A 1 -1.94 10.01 -8.31
N ALA A 2 -2.29 8.86 -7.75
CA ALA A 2 -2.86 8.72 -6.42
C ALA A 2 -1.75 8.37 -5.44
N LEU A 3 -1.65 9.13 -4.35
CA LEU A 3 -0.74 8.82 -3.24
C LEU A 3 -1.39 7.74 -2.37
N VAL A 4 -0.73 6.61 -2.24
CA VAL A 4 -1.27 5.41 -1.59
C VAL A 4 -0.35 4.97 -0.45
N GLU A 5 -0.95 4.72 0.71
CA GLU A 5 -0.27 4.20 1.88
C GLU A 5 -0.30 2.67 1.88
N VAL A 6 0.84 2.03 2.08
CA VAL A 6 0.98 0.57 2.04
C VAL A 6 1.35 0.06 3.42
N PHE A 7 0.57 -0.89 3.93
CA PHE A 7 0.68 -1.52 5.24
C PHE A 7 1.00 -3.01 5.08
N GLU A 8 1.71 -3.60 6.04
CA GLU A 8 2.16 -4.99 5.97
C GLU A 8 1.51 -5.89 7.02
N GLY A 9 1.05 -7.06 6.60
CA GLY A 9 0.56 -8.11 7.49
C GLY A 9 -0.90 -7.94 7.89
N GLU A 10 -1.24 -8.20 9.15
CA GLU A 10 -2.58 -7.98 9.70
C GLU A 10 -2.72 -6.66 10.46
N ASP A 11 -1.59 -5.96 10.67
CA ASP A 11 -1.51 -4.75 11.47
C ASP A 11 -1.69 -3.51 10.58
N LEU A 12 -2.86 -2.88 10.71
CA LEU A 12 -3.21 -1.65 9.99
C LEU A 12 -2.49 -0.39 10.55
N GLU A 13 -1.73 -0.52 11.65
CA GLU A 13 -0.95 0.58 12.22
C GLU A 13 0.48 0.63 11.69
N LYS A 14 0.99 -0.47 11.12
CA LYS A 14 2.36 -0.56 10.58
C LYS A 14 2.42 -0.09 9.13
N LEU A 15 2.59 1.23 8.94
CA LEU A 15 2.88 1.79 7.63
C LEU A 15 4.25 1.29 7.13
N LEU A 16 4.26 0.61 5.99
CA LEU A 16 5.46 0.08 5.36
C LEU A 16 6.11 1.11 4.43
N PHE A 17 5.32 1.75 3.58
CA PHE A 17 5.75 2.85 2.71
C PHE A 17 4.57 3.62 2.11
N VAL A 18 4.87 4.73 1.44
CA VAL A 18 3.93 5.51 0.63
C VAL A 18 4.44 5.52 -0.81
N ALA A 19 3.54 5.29 -1.77
CA ALA A 19 3.88 5.27 -3.18
C ALA A 19 2.81 5.98 -4.03
N GLU A 20 3.23 6.51 -5.17
CA GLU A 20 2.32 7.08 -6.15
C GLU A 20 2.00 6.05 -7.23
N PHE A 21 0.72 5.95 -7.57
CA PHE A 21 0.26 5.09 -8.66
C PHE A 21 -0.54 5.89 -9.67
N ASP A 22 -0.42 5.57 -10.95
CA ASP A 22 -1.27 6.15 -11.99
C ASP A 22 -2.74 5.72 -11.81
N PHE A 23 -2.94 4.52 -11.30
CA PHE A 23 -4.24 3.92 -11.01
C PHE A 23 -4.16 3.18 -9.68
N LEU A 24 -5.26 3.16 -8.92
CA LEU A 24 -5.29 2.38 -7.69
C LEU A 24 -5.19 0.87 -8.04
N PRO A 25 -4.23 0.14 -7.44
CA PRO A 25 -4.14 -1.31 -7.61
C PRO A 25 -5.40 -2.03 -7.15
N ARG A 26 -5.51 -3.33 -7.45
CA ARG A 26 -6.64 -4.19 -7.06
C ARG A 26 -6.22 -5.27 -6.06
N VAL A 27 -7.18 -5.74 -5.27
CA VAL A 27 -6.98 -6.94 -4.44
C VAL A 27 -6.65 -8.12 -5.35
N GLY A 28 -5.63 -8.90 -4.98
CA GLY A 28 -5.08 -10.00 -5.77
C GLY A 28 -3.95 -9.60 -6.74
N GLU A 29 -3.70 -8.30 -6.93
CA GLU A 29 -2.54 -7.85 -7.70
C GLU A 29 -1.27 -7.89 -6.83
N HIS A 30 -0.12 -7.72 -7.49
CA HIS A 30 1.20 -7.81 -6.87
C HIS A 30 1.93 -6.48 -7.02
N LEU A 31 2.71 -6.10 -6.01
CA LEU A 31 3.63 -4.98 -6.05
C LEU A 31 5.05 -5.52 -6.05
N ALA A 32 5.90 -4.98 -6.92
CA ALA A 32 7.33 -5.15 -6.83
C ALA A 32 7.94 -3.84 -6.36
N ARG A 33 8.77 -3.89 -5.33
CA ARG A 33 9.46 -2.72 -4.78
C ARG A 33 10.96 -2.98 -4.78
N ASP A 34 11.70 -2.08 -5.42
CA ASP A 34 13.16 -2.04 -5.40
C ASP A 34 13.63 -1.41 -4.08
N ILE A 35 14.42 -2.15 -3.31
CA ILE A 35 15.00 -1.75 -2.02
C ILE A 35 16.44 -2.26 -1.98
N ASP A 36 17.41 -1.35 -1.90
CA ASP A 36 18.83 -1.65 -1.66
C ASP A 36 19.40 -2.77 -2.56
N ASP A 37 19.16 -2.68 -3.87
CA ASP A 37 19.57 -3.64 -4.91
C ASP A 37 18.84 -5.00 -4.91
N TYR A 38 17.71 -5.12 -4.18
CA TYR A 38 16.84 -6.29 -4.19
C TYR A 38 15.37 -5.90 -4.44
N PHE A 39 14.62 -6.80 -5.07
CA PHE A 39 13.17 -6.65 -5.22
C PHE A 39 12.43 -7.41 -4.13
N HIS A 40 11.58 -6.69 -3.41
CA HIS A 40 10.56 -7.29 -2.55
C HIS A 40 9.24 -7.36 -3.32
N TYR A 41 8.62 -8.53 -3.28
CA TYR A 41 7.33 -8.77 -3.89
C TYR A 41 6.26 -8.83 -2.81
N TYR A 42 5.12 -8.21 -3.09
CA TYR A 42 4.02 -8.11 -2.15
C TYR A 42 2.71 -8.45 -2.84
N HIS A 43 1.89 -9.26 -2.19
CA HIS A 43 0.54 -9.56 -2.64
C HIS A 43 -0.49 -8.64 -1.95
N ILE A 44 -1.38 -8.04 -2.73
CA ILE A 44 -2.38 -7.08 -2.22
C ILE A 44 -3.60 -7.84 -1.67
N VAL A 45 -3.83 -7.74 -0.37
CA VAL A 45 -4.90 -8.48 0.32
C VAL A 45 -6.11 -7.62 0.66
N LYS A 46 -5.94 -6.29 0.80
CA LYS A 46 -7.05 -5.38 1.13
C LYS A 46 -6.80 -3.98 0.60
N ILE A 47 -7.88 -3.29 0.26
CA ILE A 47 -7.88 -1.88 -0.14
C ILE A 47 -8.98 -1.15 0.63
N TRP A 48 -8.68 0.02 1.17
CA TRP A 48 -9.66 0.90 1.80
C TRP A 48 -9.27 2.36 1.62
N HIS A 49 -10.17 3.26 2.02
CA HIS A 49 -9.88 4.68 2.12
C HIS A 49 -10.02 5.10 3.57
N ARG A 50 -9.03 5.81 4.10
CA ARG A 50 -9.15 6.49 5.39
C ARG A 50 -9.37 7.97 5.16
N GLN A 51 -10.18 8.60 6.00
CA GLN A 51 -10.24 10.05 6.05
C GLN A 51 -9.12 10.55 6.96
N ASP A 52 -8.30 11.46 6.46
CA ASP A 52 -7.30 12.14 7.26
C ASP A 52 -7.98 13.15 8.19
N ALA A 53 -7.63 13.10 9.47
CA ALA A 53 -8.24 13.95 10.49
C ALA A 53 -7.78 15.40 10.41
N ALA A 54 -6.63 15.68 9.78
CA ALA A 54 -6.05 17.02 9.73
C ALA A 54 -6.65 17.89 8.62
N ASP A 55 -6.81 17.32 7.43
CA ASP A 55 -7.28 18.03 6.23
C ASP A 55 -8.64 17.52 5.71
N GLY A 56 -9.16 16.43 6.28
CA GLY A 56 -10.41 15.80 5.84
C GLY A 56 -10.31 15.04 4.53
N ALA A 57 -9.11 14.92 3.93
CA ALA A 57 -8.90 14.27 2.65
C ALA A 57 -8.99 12.75 2.77
N PHE A 58 -9.52 12.10 1.73
CA PHE A 58 -9.49 10.64 1.65
C PHE A 58 -8.15 10.17 1.08
N ARG A 59 -7.47 9.30 1.83
CA ARG A 59 -6.23 8.63 1.44
C ARG A 59 -6.53 7.18 1.12
N ALA A 60 -6.06 6.72 -0.02
CA ALA A 60 -6.14 5.31 -0.39
C ALA A 60 -5.06 4.52 0.35
N CYS A 61 -5.44 3.35 0.85
CA CYS A 61 -4.58 2.48 1.64
C CYS A 61 -4.63 1.05 1.09
N LEU A 62 -3.50 0.36 1.11
CA LEU A 62 -3.33 -1.04 0.73
C LEU A 62 -2.80 -1.83 1.93
N LEU A 63 -3.31 -3.03 2.12
CA LEU A 63 -2.72 -4.04 2.98
C LEU A 63 -2.08 -5.06 2.08
N VAL A 64 -0.83 -5.38 2.38
CA VAL A 64 -0.06 -6.35 1.60
C VAL A 64 0.58 -7.40 2.50
N THR A 65 0.82 -8.56 1.92
CA THR A 65 1.63 -9.62 2.52
C THR A 65 2.87 -9.82 1.65
N LEU A 66 4.02 -10.06 2.28
CA LEU A 66 5.25 -10.42 1.55
C LEU A 66 5.01 -11.74 0.79
N ASP A 67 5.40 -11.73 -0.47
CA ASP A 67 5.46 -12.93 -1.32
C ASP A 67 6.91 -13.42 -1.30
N ASP A 68 7.14 -14.62 -0.76
CA ASP A 68 8.47 -15.28 -0.63
C ASP A 68 8.81 -16.09 -1.89
#